data_AF-A0A979G7C5-F1
#
_entry.id   AF-A0A979G7C5-F1
#
_cell.length_a   1.000
_cell.length_b   1.000
_cell.length_c   1.000
_cell.angle_alpha   90.00
_cell.angle_beta   90.00
_cell.angle_gamma   90.00
#
_symmetry.space_group_name_H-M   'P 1'
#
loop_
_entity.id
_entity.type
_entity.pdbx_description
1 polymer ?
#
loop_
_entity_poly.entity_id
_entity_poly.type
_entity_poly.pdbx_seq_one_letter_code
_entity_poly.pdbx_strand_id
1 'polypeptide(L)'
;MTEQEMIEKQWELARLIQRMEVIFIGHQFNKYEQNEEIRLNKSNKVHEENLQLLAAIKMLIEEGVDLNFKNKSVMERAVATDSIELIQMFLSAGLPINEVNGKGLLYHAAEKGAAQIVRFLIEEKGVNPRRRSQRDFSVLAAARSSRYSREVLPYLMDVMGKTKSERMPVPKKLHELTEENMLKYLPQVSISANQQQKLHNIIESLFIEEYSVKLANFYEIIAVQDPELVFACISLITNAITKAPAQKTVKSIAAEHYVHHGNLEVTGSLKIRSLMVTGNCTVKGHASNVQGCQLFVGGDFECASMYTEGPVIIGGNLKAAKVETYYNDYALEVKQTLQTDTLIIDHHQVIAGQFDVKERIEK
;
A
#
# COMPACT_ATOMS: atom_id res chain seq x y z
N MET A 1 -4.35 8.28 -49.96
CA MET A 1 -5.16 7.43 -49.07
C MET A 1 -6.49 8.13 -48.89
N THR A 2 -7.59 7.43 -49.14
CA THR A 2 -8.94 7.97 -48.93
C THR A 2 -9.27 8.05 -47.43
N GLU A 3 -10.25 8.86 -47.04
CA GLU A 3 -10.69 8.94 -45.63
C GLU A 3 -11.17 7.59 -45.09
N GLN A 4 -11.82 6.79 -45.96
CA GLN A 4 -12.27 5.45 -45.63
C GLN A 4 -11.10 4.47 -45.42
N GLU A 5 -10.08 4.51 -46.28
CA GLU A 5 -8.85 3.71 -46.11
C GLU A 5 -8.11 4.06 -44.80
N MET A 6 -8.09 5.34 -44.43
CA MET A 6 -7.48 5.79 -43.16
C MET A 6 -8.21 5.21 -41.95
N ILE A 7 -9.54 5.27 -41.95
CA ILE A 7 -10.36 4.70 -40.88
C ILE A 7 -10.15 3.18 -40.79
N GLU A 8 -10.16 2.46 -41.91
CA GLU A 8 -9.94 1.00 -41.92
C GLU A 8 -8.58 0.61 -41.32
N LYS A 9 -7.51 1.33 -41.67
CA LYS A 9 -6.18 1.10 -41.08
C LYS A 9 -6.13 1.40 -39.58
N GLN A 10 -6.84 2.44 -39.12
CA GLN A 10 -6.98 2.71 -37.69
C GLN A 10 -7.69 1.56 -36.94
N TRP A 11 -8.74 1.00 -37.52
CA TRP A 11 -9.44 -0.16 -36.93
C TRP A 11 -8.56 -1.39 -36.89
N GLU A 12 -7.80 -1.67 -37.95
CA GLU A 12 -6.90 -2.81 -38.01
C GLU A 12 -5.76 -2.67 -37.00
N LEU A 13 -5.17 -1.48 -36.88
CA LEU A 13 -4.17 -1.17 -35.86
C LEU A 13 -4.72 -1.40 -34.44
N ALA A 14 -5.95 -0.94 -34.17
CA ALA A 14 -6.60 -1.19 -32.88
C ALA A 14 -6.77 -2.69 -32.60
N ARG A 15 -7.17 -3.45 -33.62
CA ARG A 15 -7.39 -4.89 -33.51
C ARG A 15 -6.08 -5.62 -33.23
N LEU A 16 -5.00 -5.27 -33.93
CA LEU A 16 -3.68 -5.86 -33.70
C LEU A 16 -3.17 -5.60 -32.27
N ILE A 17 -3.29 -4.36 -31.80
CA ILE A 17 -2.92 -4.00 -30.42
C ILE A 17 -3.77 -4.78 -29.41
N GLN A 18 -5.09 -4.90 -29.63
CA GLN A 18 -5.97 -5.66 -28.75
C GLN A 18 -5.69 -7.16 -28.72
N ARG A 19 -5.18 -7.72 -29.82
CA ARG A 19 -4.79 -9.13 -29.93
C ARG A 19 -3.50 -9.45 -29.19
N MET A 20 -2.69 -8.45 -28.85
CA MET A 20 -1.49 -8.70 -28.05
C MET A 20 -1.86 -9.28 -26.69
N GLU A 21 -1.27 -10.44 -26.41
CA GLU A 21 -1.49 -11.16 -25.18
C GLU A 21 -0.75 -10.47 -24.03
N VAL A 22 -1.48 -10.22 -22.96
CA VAL A 22 -0.98 -9.52 -21.76
C VAL A 22 -0.05 -10.47 -21.00
N ILE A 23 1.21 -10.06 -20.86
CA ILE A 23 2.25 -10.84 -20.18
C ILE A 23 2.21 -10.63 -18.66
N PHE A 24 1.48 -9.62 -18.17
CA PHE A 24 1.56 -9.19 -16.78
C PHE A 24 1.33 -10.30 -15.72
N ILE A 25 2.34 -10.41 -14.85
CA ILE A 25 2.68 -11.48 -13.89
C ILE A 25 1.63 -11.74 -12.79
N GLY A 26 0.62 -10.87 -12.67
CA GLY A 26 -0.39 -10.96 -11.60
C GLY A 26 -1.50 -11.99 -11.78
N HIS A 27 -1.73 -12.50 -13.00
CA HIS A 27 -2.96 -13.23 -13.30
C HIS A 27 -2.86 -14.42 -14.28
N GLN A 28 -1.71 -14.76 -14.86
CA GLN A 28 -1.66 -15.75 -15.94
C GLN A 28 -1.09 -17.13 -15.57
N PHE A 29 -0.38 -17.24 -14.44
CA PHE A 29 0.08 -18.53 -13.95
C PHE A 29 -0.51 -18.74 -12.58
N ASN A 30 -1.53 -19.60 -12.55
CA ASN A 30 -2.11 -20.05 -11.32
C ASN A 30 -0.95 -20.53 -10.44
N LYS A 31 -0.87 -20.11 -9.17
CA LYS A 31 0.20 -20.56 -8.24
C LYS A 31 0.23 -22.09 -8.08
N TYR A 32 -0.78 -22.77 -8.63
CA TYR A 32 -0.98 -24.22 -8.72
C TYR A 32 -0.52 -24.87 -10.04
N GLU A 33 -0.06 -24.11 -11.05
CA GLU A 33 0.65 -24.70 -12.20
C GLU A 33 2.07 -25.04 -11.75
N GLN A 34 2.22 -26.24 -11.19
CA GLN A 34 3.45 -26.71 -10.54
C GLN A 34 4.61 -26.96 -11.52
N ASN A 35 4.35 -27.03 -12.83
CA ASN A 35 5.39 -27.34 -13.82
C ASN A 35 5.97 -26.06 -14.45
N GLU A 36 7.17 -25.70 -14.04
CA GLU A 36 7.94 -24.54 -14.52
C GLU A 36 8.17 -24.56 -16.04
N GLU A 37 8.35 -25.75 -16.63
CA GLU A 37 8.57 -25.90 -18.07
C GLU A 37 7.32 -25.50 -18.87
N ILE A 38 6.13 -25.91 -18.42
CA ILE A 38 4.86 -25.53 -19.05
C ILE A 38 4.66 -24.01 -18.97
N ARG A 39 5.00 -23.42 -17.82
CA ARG A 39 4.94 -21.97 -17.59
C ARG A 39 5.83 -21.21 -18.57
N LEU A 40 7.08 -21.66 -18.69
CA LEU A 40 8.08 -21.04 -19.56
C LEU A 40 7.70 -21.20 -21.04
N ASN A 41 7.22 -22.38 -21.45
CA ASN A 41 6.78 -22.62 -22.82
C ASN A 41 5.58 -21.76 -23.20
N LYS A 42 4.58 -21.62 -22.32
CA LYS A 42 3.46 -20.70 -22.54
C LYS A 42 3.95 -19.26 -22.64
N SER A 43 4.82 -18.82 -21.73
CA SER A 43 5.40 -17.47 -21.77
C SER A 43 6.17 -17.20 -23.07
N ASN A 44 6.98 -18.15 -23.54
CA ASN A 44 7.74 -18.03 -24.79
C ASN A 44 6.81 -17.97 -26.00
N LYS A 45 5.76 -18.81 -26.03
CA LYS A 45 4.76 -18.76 -27.09
C LYS A 45 4.05 -17.41 -27.17
N VAL A 46 3.62 -16.87 -26.02
CA VAL A 46 3.03 -15.53 -25.93
C VAL A 46 3.99 -14.46 -26.45
N HIS A 47 5.26 -14.58 -26.08
CA HIS A 47 6.30 -13.66 -26.54
C HIS A 47 6.47 -13.70 -28.07
N GLU A 48 6.56 -14.90 -28.66
CA GLU A 48 6.65 -15.07 -30.12
C GLU A 48 5.44 -14.52 -30.87
N GLU A 49 4.22 -14.78 -30.38
CA GLU A 49 2.99 -14.27 -30.98
C GLU A 49 2.92 -12.73 -30.89
N ASN A 50 3.34 -12.16 -29.76
CA ASN A 50 3.43 -10.72 -29.59
C ASN A 50 4.49 -10.07 -30.50
N LEU A 51 5.62 -10.75 -30.76
CA LEU A 51 6.64 -10.28 -31.69
C LEU A 51 6.11 -10.19 -33.13
N GLN A 52 5.30 -11.16 -33.56
CA GLN A 52 4.68 -11.12 -34.89
C GLN A 52 3.68 -9.95 -35.02
N LEU A 53 2.88 -9.72 -33.98
CA LEU A 53 1.94 -8.59 -33.94
C LEU A 53 2.68 -7.24 -33.91
N LEU A 54 3.79 -7.14 -33.17
CA LEU A 54 4.66 -5.96 -33.13
C LEU A 54 5.14 -5.56 -34.52
N ALA A 55 5.59 -6.52 -35.34
CA ALA A 55 6.02 -6.24 -36.71
C ALA A 55 4.88 -5.68 -37.58
N ALA A 56 3.67 -6.23 -37.48
CA ALA A 56 2.50 -5.73 -38.21
C ALA A 56 2.07 -4.33 -37.74
N ILE A 57 2.10 -4.08 -36.43
CA ILE A 57 1.81 -2.77 -35.82
C ILE A 57 2.82 -1.73 -36.32
N LYS A 58 4.10 -2.08 -36.35
CA LYS A 58 5.17 -1.20 -36.82
C LYS A 58 4.93 -0.71 -38.24
N MET A 59 4.59 -1.62 -39.16
CA MET A 59 4.29 -1.26 -40.55
C MET A 59 3.14 -0.25 -40.65
N LEU A 60 2.04 -0.47 -39.92
CA LEU A 60 0.90 0.46 -39.96
C LEU A 60 1.25 1.84 -39.37
N ILE A 61 2.09 1.91 -38.35
CA ILE A 61 2.54 3.20 -37.79
C ILE A 61 3.46 3.91 -38.79
N GLU A 62 4.36 3.20 -39.46
CA GLU A 62 5.26 3.74 -40.50
C GLU A 62 4.49 4.24 -41.74
N GLU A 63 3.31 3.69 -42.03
CA GLU A 63 2.39 4.19 -43.06
C GLU A 63 1.67 5.50 -42.69
N GLY A 64 1.93 6.06 -41.49
CA GLY A 64 1.39 7.34 -41.05
C GLY A 64 -0.04 7.26 -40.51
N VAL A 65 -0.47 6.08 -40.03
CA VAL A 65 -1.77 5.92 -39.37
C VAL A 65 -1.76 6.74 -38.07
N ASP A 66 -2.60 7.77 -38.02
CA ASP A 66 -2.79 8.57 -36.80
C ASP A 66 -3.28 7.67 -35.66
N LEU A 67 -2.68 7.78 -34.48
CA LEU A 67 -2.96 7.03 -33.26
C LEU A 67 -3.97 7.72 -32.33
N ASN A 68 -4.39 8.95 -32.65
CA ASN A 68 -5.21 9.78 -31.77
C ASN A 68 -6.65 9.27 -31.60
N PHE A 69 -7.10 8.35 -32.46
CA PHE A 69 -8.42 7.74 -32.35
C PHE A 69 -8.59 6.88 -31.07
N LYS A 70 -7.49 6.41 -30.44
CA LYS A 70 -7.52 5.51 -29.27
C LYS A 70 -6.37 5.66 -28.25
N ASN A 71 -5.74 6.84 -28.15
CA ASN A 71 -4.56 7.11 -27.29
C ASN A 71 -4.62 6.43 -25.89
N LYS A 72 -5.79 6.48 -25.22
CA LYS A 72 -5.99 5.92 -23.87
C LYS A 72 -5.79 4.41 -23.77
N SER A 73 -6.24 3.62 -24.75
CA SER A 73 -6.19 2.15 -24.65
C SER A 73 -4.87 1.54 -25.14
N VAL A 74 -4.14 2.24 -26.02
CA VAL A 74 -2.95 1.68 -26.68
C VAL A 74 -1.72 1.71 -25.76
N MET A 75 -1.48 2.82 -25.05
CA MET A 75 -0.38 2.91 -24.07
C MET A 75 -0.58 1.96 -22.88
N GLU A 76 -1.83 1.81 -22.40
CA GLU A 76 -2.15 0.82 -21.35
C GLU A 76 -1.88 -0.61 -21.80
N ARG A 77 -2.19 -0.92 -23.05
CA ARG A 77 -1.89 -2.25 -23.62
C ARG A 77 -0.39 -2.49 -23.66
N ALA A 78 0.41 -1.50 -24.06
CA ALA A 78 1.86 -1.61 -24.08
C ALA A 78 2.46 -1.87 -22.69
N VAL A 79 1.90 -1.26 -21.65
CA VAL A 79 2.27 -1.58 -20.25
C VAL A 79 1.85 -2.99 -19.87
N ALA A 80 0.65 -3.41 -20.23
CA ALA A 80 0.12 -4.73 -19.91
C ALA A 80 0.91 -5.86 -20.59
N THR A 81 1.43 -5.61 -21.79
CA THR A 81 2.29 -6.54 -22.54
C THR A 81 3.77 -6.40 -22.19
N ASP A 82 4.12 -5.50 -21.26
CA ASP A 82 5.50 -5.15 -20.87
C ASP A 82 6.42 -4.83 -22.08
N SER A 83 5.86 -4.16 -23.10
CA SER A 83 6.52 -3.90 -24.38
C SER A 83 7.07 -2.47 -24.48
N ILE A 84 8.37 -2.32 -24.19
CA ILE A 84 9.11 -1.05 -24.39
C ILE A 84 9.10 -0.65 -25.86
N GLU A 85 9.25 -1.59 -26.79
CA GLU A 85 9.25 -1.31 -28.23
C GLU A 85 7.93 -0.68 -28.69
N LEU A 86 6.79 -1.20 -28.21
CA LEU A 86 5.48 -0.63 -28.52
C LEU A 86 5.33 0.79 -27.96
N ILE A 87 5.82 1.03 -26.73
CA ILE A 87 5.87 2.38 -26.14
C ILE A 87 6.70 3.31 -27.03
N GLN A 88 7.90 2.88 -27.44
CA GLN A 88 8.78 3.69 -28.30
C GLN A 88 8.11 4.05 -29.62
N MET A 89 7.44 3.10 -30.29
CA MET A 89 6.71 3.35 -31.53
C MET A 89 5.60 4.39 -31.33
N PHE A 90 4.83 4.29 -30.25
CA PHE A 90 3.78 5.25 -29.95
C PHE A 90 4.33 6.65 -29.63
N LEU A 91 5.43 6.74 -28.88
CA LEU A 91 6.09 8.02 -28.61
C LEU A 91 6.62 8.67 -29.90
N SER A 92 7.20 7.88 -30.81
CA SER A 92 7.68 8.37 -32.12
C SER A 92 6.54 8.86 -33.01
N ALA A 93 5.35 8.27 -32.87
CA ALA A 93 4.13 8.72 -33.52
C ALA A 93 3.43 9.89 -32.79
N GLY A 94 4.10 10.52 -31.81
CA GLY A 94 3.66 11.75 -31.16
C GLY A 94 2.74 11.58 -29.96
N LEU A 95 2.53 10.36 -29.45
CA LEU A 95 1.73 10.17 -28.24
C LEU A 95 2.43 10.77 -27.00
N PRO A 96 1.70 11.49 -26.13
CA PRO A 96 2.28 12.09 -24.95
C PRO A 96 2.61 11.05 -23.88
N ILE A 97 3.88 11.00 -23.46
CA ILE A 97 4.38 10.13 -22.37
C ILE A 97 3.69 10.39 -21.01
N ASN A 98 3.21 11.61 -20.79
CA ASN A 98 2.71 12.07 -19.50
C ASN A 98 1.18 12.15 -19.39
N GLU A 99 0.43 11.86 -20.46
CA GLU A 99 -1.03 12.08 -20.49
C GLU A 99 -1.85 10.78 -20.65
N VAL A 100 -1.33 9.67 -20.12
CA VAL A 100 -2.07 8.40 -20.12
C VAL A 100 -3.13 8.42 -19.02
N ASN A 101 -4.41 8.50 -19.40
CA ASN A 101 -5.59 8.53 -18.52
C ASN A 101 -5.54 9.58 -17.40
N GLY A 102 -4.93 10.73 -17.67
CA GLY A 102 -4.78 11.82 -16.70
C GLY A 102 -3.87 11.50 -15.51
N LYS A 103 -3.20 10.33 -15.53
CA LYS A 103 -2.25 9.88 -14.50
C LYS A 103 -0.79 9.84 -15.00
N GLY A 104 -0.59 9.61 -16.30
CA GLY A 104 0.72 9.49 -16.94
C GLY A 104 1.20 8.03 -17.03
N LEU A 105 2.06 7.74 -18.01
CA LEU A 105 2.50 6.37 -18.31
C LEU A 105 3.28 5.74 -17.14
N LEU A 106 4.13 6.53 -16.48
CA LEU A 106 4.93 6.09 -15.34
C LEU A 106 4.06 5.63 -14.16
N TYR A 107 2.95 6.32 -13.87
CA TYR A 107 1.99 5.90 -12.84
C TYR A 107 1.43 4.51 -13.15
N HIS A 108 0.98 4.27 -14.38
CA HIS A 108 0.38 3.00 -14.77
C HIS A 108 1.39 1.87 -14.75
N ALA A 109 2.60 2.11 -15.24
CA ALA A 109 3.70 1.16 -15.15
C ALA A 109 3.96 0.76 -13.70
N ALA A 110 3.97 1.73 -12.77
CA ALA A 110 4.17 1.43 -11.35
C ALA A 110 2.99 0.70 -10.69
N GLU A 111 1.75 1.07 -11.02
CA GLU A 111 0.54 0.40 -10.54
C GLU A 111 0.48 -1.06 -11.03
N LYS A 112 0.92 -1.33 -12.26
CA LYS A 112 1.01 -2.70 -12.78
C LYS A 112 2.21 -3.44 -12.24
N GLY A 113 3.28 -2.75 -11.84
CA GLY A 113 4.54 -3.38 -11.41
C GLY A 113 5.52 -3.61 -12.56
N ALA A 114 5.38 -2.88 -13.66
CA ALA A 114 6.14 -3.04 -14.91
C ALA A 114 7.55 -2.46 -14.74
N ALA A 115 8.41 -3.16 -14.01
CA ALA A 115 9.71 -2.65 -13.56
C ALA A 115 10.62 -2.19 -14.71
N GLN A 116 10.63 -2.92 -15.84
CA GLN A 116 11.43 -2.56 -17.01
C GLN A 116 10.94 -1.26 -17.65
N ILE A 117 9.63 -1.11 -17.80
CA ILE A 117 9.04 0.13 -18.30
C ILE A 117 9.29 1.29 -17.33
N VAL A 118 9.16 1.09 -16.02
CA VAL A 118 9.45 2.13 -15.02
C VAL A 118 10.89 2.63 -15.15
N ARG A 119 11.86 1.72 -15.26
CA ARG A 119 13.28 2.05 -15.47
C ARG A 119 13.49 2.80 -16.78
N PHE A 120 12.98 2.27 -17.88
CA PHE A 120 13.05 2.90 -19.21
C PHE A 120 12.52 4.35 -19.18
N LEU A 121 11.37 4.59 -18.54
CA LEU A 121 10.79 5.92 -18.47
C LEU A 121 11.63 6.90 -17.65
N ILE A 122 12.18 6.46 -16.52
CA ILE A 122 12.98 7.31 -15.63
C ILE A 122 14.39 7.55 -16.20
N GLU A 123 15.07 6.48 -16.61
CA GLU A 123 16.48 6.50 -16.98
C GLU A 123 16.70 6.96 -18.43
N GLU A 124 15.91 6.45 -19.38
CA GLU A 124 16.10 6.78 -20.80
C GLU A 124 15.24 7.96 -21.26
N LYS A 125 14.03 8.09 -20.72
CA LYS A 125 13.10 9.19 -21.08
C LYS A 125 13.14 10.37 -20.11
N GLY A 126 13.90 10.29 -19.02
CA GLY A 126 14.05 11.38 -18.06
C GLY A 126 12.74 11.79 -17.39
N VAL A 127 11.76 10.89 -17.29
CA VAL A 127 10.48 11.19 -16.66
C VAL A 127 10.71 11.35 -15.16
N ASN A 128 10.51 12.55 -14.63
CA ASN A 128 10.66 12.83 -13.21
C ASN A 128 9.62 12.04 -12.39
N PRO A 129 10.03 11.09 -11.53
CA PRO A 129 9.09 10.29 -10.75
C PRO A 129 8.34 11.11 -9.69
N ARG A 130 8.83 12.31 -9.33
CA ARG A 130 8.16 13.21 -8.36
C ARG A 130 7.02 14.01 -8.97
N ARG A 131 6.86 13.97 -10.30
CA ARG A 131 5.79 14.71 -10.97
C ARG A 131 4.45 14.09 -10.60
N ARG A 132 3.56 14.92 -10.03
CA ARG A 132 2.17 14.55 -9.75
C ARG A 132 1.33 14.68 -11.00
N SER A 133 0.32 13.83 -11.11
CA SER A 133 -0.63 13.90 -12.21
C SER A 133 -1.58 15.09 -12.09
N GLN A 134 -2.41 15.33 -13.11
CA GLN A 134 -3.45 16.38 -13.06
C GLN A 134 -4.46 16.17 -11.91
N ARG A 135 -4.62 14.93 -11.44
CA ARG A 135 -5.47 14.55 -10.31
C ARG A 135 -4.68 14.36 -9.01
N ASP A 136 -3.46 14.91 -8.95
CA ASP A 136 -2.59 14.91 -7.78
C ASP A 136 -2.10 13.51 -7.35
N PHE A 137 -2.06 12.56 -8.28
CA PHE A 137 -1.56 11.22 -8.00
C PHE A 137 -0.03 11.16 -8.10
N SER A 138 0.61 10.48 -7.13
CA SER A 138 2.03 10.14 -7.13
C SER A 138 2.25 8.72 -7.69
N VAL A 139 3.36 8.53 -8.41
CA VAL A 139 3.81 7.18 -8.85
C VAL A 139 4.13 6.28 -7.65
N LEU A 140 4.70 6.84 -6.57
CA LEU A 140 5.04 6.08 -5.38
C LEU A 140 3.77 5.60 -4.66
N ALA A 141 2.72 6.43 -4.62
CA ALA A 141 1.41 6.02 -4.10
C ALA A 141 0.80 4.88 -4.93
N ALA A 142 0.95 4.92 -6.26
CA ALA A 142 0.52 3.84 -7.14
C ALA A 142 1.24 2.52 -6.80
N ALA A 143 2.57 2.58 -6.67
CA ALA A 143 3.37 1.43 -6.28
C ALA A 143 2.95 0.88 -4.91
N ARG A 144 2.75 1.71 -3.88
CA ARG A 144 2.31 1.26 -2.55
C ARG A 144 0.97 0.53 -2.56
N SER A 145 0.02 1.01 -3.36
CA SER A 145 -1.31 0.41 -3.47
C SER A 145 -1.34 -0.88 -4.30
N SER A 146 -0.25 -1.19 -5.02
CA SER A 146 -0.18 -2.33 -5.91
C SER A 146 0.46 -3.54 -5.26
N ARG A 147 -0.24 -4.67 -5.30
CA ARG A 147 0.32 -5.98 -4.91
C ARG A 147 1.42 -6.49 -5.85
N TYR A 148 1.64 -5.84 -6.99
CA TYR A 148 2.58 -6.27 -8.03
C TYR A 148 3.88 -5.46 -8.04
N SER A 149 3.97 -4.39 -7.26
CA SER A 149 5.09 -3.43 -7.29
C SER A 149 6.33 -3.90 -6.51
N ARG A 150 6.50 -5.22 -6.27
CA ARG A 150 7.57 -5.76 -5.41
C ARG A 150 8.97 -5.26 -5.79
N GLU A 151 9.23 -5.12 -7.09
CA GLU A 151 10.50 -4.59 -7.62
C GLU A 151 10.45 -3.08 -7.87
N VAL A 152 9.28 -2.55 -8.24
CA VAL A 152 9.09 -1.14 -8.56
C VAL A 152 9.22 -0.26 -7.32
N LEU A 153 8.58 -0.64 -6.21
CA LEU A 153 8.53 0.18 -5.01
C LEU A 153 9.93 0.45 -4.43
N PRO A 154 10.80 -0.57 -4.21
CA PRO A 154 12.18 -0.33 -3.78
C PRO A 154 12.99 0.51 -4.77
N TYR A 155 12.80 0.29 -6.07
CA TYR A 155 13.49 1.08 -7.10
C TYR A 155 13.09 2.56 -7.05
N LEU A 156 11.79 2.86 -6.97
CA LEU A 156 11.32 4.24 -6.83
C LEU A 156 11.84 4.89 -5.54
N MET A 157 11.89 4.16 -4.43
CA MET A 157 12.48 4.65 -3.19
C MET A 157 13.97 5.00 -3.34
N ASP A 158 14.74 4.16 -4.01
CA ASP A 158 16.17 4.41 -4.25
C ASP A 158 16.38 5.66 -5.12
N VAL A 159 15.70 5.74 -6.26
CA VAL A 159 15.83 6.88 -7.19
C VAL A 159 15.36 8.18 -6.55
N MET A 160 14.20 8.17 -5.89
CA MET A 160 13.67 9.36 -5.22
C MET A 160 14.50 9.75 -3.98
N GLY A 161 15.12 8.78 -3.31
CA GLY A 161 15.99 9.02 -2.15
C GLY A 161 17.21 9.85 -2.55
N LYS A 162 17.80 9.53 -3.70
CA LYS A 162 18.94 10.26 -4.29
C LYS A 162 18.56 11.70 -4.68
N THR A 163 17.32 11.94 -5.08
CA THR A 163 16.80 13.26 -5.47
C THR A 163 15.87 13.87 -4.42
N LYS A 164 16.06 13.54 -3.13
CA LYS A 164 15.22 14.06 -2.03
C LYS A 164 15.26 15.58 -1.89
N SER A 165 16.36 16.22 -2.32
CA SER A 165 16.50 17.67 -2.42
C SER A 165 15.61 18.30 -3.49
N GLU A 166 15.13 17.52 -4.47
CA GLU A 166 14.25 17.98 -5.56
C GLU A 166 12.76 17.87 -5.21
N ARG A 167 12.43 17.68 -3.93
CA ARG A 167 11.04 17.75 -3.46
C ARG A 167 10.44 19.11 -3.83
N MET A 168 9.11 19.12 -4.01
CA MET A 168 8.38 20.39 -4.14
C MET A 168 8.69 21.30 -2.94
N PRO A 169 8.58 22.63 -3.07
CA PRO A 169 8.81 23.53 -1.94
C PRO A 169 7.94 23.17 -0.73
N VAL A 170 8.45 23.45 0.48
CA VAL A 170 7.75 23.16 1.72
C VAL A 170 6.34 23.78 1.69
N PRO A 171 5.28 22.97 1.86
CA PRO A 171 3.92 23.49 1.90
C PRO A 171 3.73 24.50 3.04
N LYS A 172 2.94 25.55 2.81
CA LYS A 172 2.66 26.58 3.83
C LYS A 172 2.01 26.00 5.09
N LYS A 173 1.23 24.93 4.94
CA LYS A 173 0.53 24.25 6.03
C LYS A 173 1.02 22.82 6.11
N LEU A 174 1.67 22.49 7.21
CA LEU A 174 2.13 21.14 7.50
C LEU A 174 0.99 20.30 8.10
N HIS A 175 1.11 18.99 7.92
CA HIS A 175 0.24 17.99 8.54
C HIS A 175 0.71 17.60 9.96
N GLU A 176 0.05 16.61 10.56
CA GLU A 176 0.20 16.25 11.97
C GLU A 176 1.60 15.72 12.32
N LEU A 177 2.20 14.94 11.42
CA LEU A 177 3.54 14.36 11.59
C LEU A 177 4.50 15.06 10.62
N THR A 178 5.58 15.63 11.14
CA THR A 178 6.64 16.26 10.32
C THR A 178 7.88 15.36 10.29
N GLU A 179 8.58 15.37 9.16
CA GLU A 179 9.85 14.63 9.00
C GLU A 179 10.84 15.03 10.10
N GLU A 180 10.97 16.33 10.35
CA GLU A 180 11.85 16.89 11.38
C GLU A 180 11.57 16.31 12.77
N ASN A 181 10.30 16.32 13.21
CA ASN A 181 9.95 15.80 14.53
C ASN A 181 10.17 14.29 14.60
N MET A 182 9.77 13.55 13.55
CA MET A 182 9.94 12.10 13.53
C MET A 182 11.42 11.72 13.64
N LEU A 183 12.30 12.39 12.89
CA LEU A 183 13.75 12.16 12.97
C LEU A 183 14.36 12.60 14.31
N LYS A 184 13.84 13.66 14.94
CA LYS A 184 14.28 14.10 16.27
C LYS A 184 14.03 13.06 17.37
N TYR A 185 12.89 12.37 17.31
CA TYR A 185 12.49 11.37 18.32
C TYR A 185 12.88 9.94 17.94
N LEU A 186 13.20 9.67 16.68
CA LEU A 186 13.58 8.34 16.19
C LEU A 186 14.72 7.67 16.99
N PRO A 187 15.82 8.36 17.39
CA PRO A 187 16.88 7.77 18.20
C PRO A 187 16.48 7.43 19.64
N GLN A 188 15.35 7.95 20.12
CA GLN A 188 14.85 7.75 21.49
C GLN A 188 13.99 6.49 21.61
N VAL A 189 13.66 5.85 20.48
CA VAL A 189 12.88 4.62 20.44
C VAL A 189 13.80 3.43 20.77
N SER A 190 13.48 2.71 21.85
CA SER A 190 14.27 1.57 22.31
C SER A 190 13.84 0.27 21.63
N ILE A 191 14.53 -0.13 20.56
CA ILE A 191 14.33 -1.38 19.80
C ILE A 191 15.66 -1.97 19.34
N SER A 192 15.67 -3.22 18.87
CA SER A 192 16.88 -3.86 18.32
C SER A 192 17.44 -3.10 17.10
N ALA A 193 18.75 -3.23 16.82
CA ALA A 193 19.38 -2.54 15.69
C ALA A 193 18.72 -2.85 14.33
N ASN A 194 18.29 -4.10 14.12
CA ASN A 194 17.56 -4.49 12.92
C ASN A 194 16.18 -3.80 12.83
N GLN A 195 15.44 -3.75 13.94
CA GLN A 195 14.17 -3.04 14.02
C GLN A 195 14.35 -1.53 13.84
N GLN A 196 15.44 -0.95 14.36
CA GLN A 196 15.78 0.47 14.17
C GLN A 196 16.00 0.78 12.69
N GLN A 197 16.70 -0.09 11.96
CA GLN A 197 16.88 0.07 10.51
C GLN A 197 15.55 -0.03 9.76
N LYS A 198 14.69 -1.01 10.11
CA LYS A 198 13.34 -1.11 9.52
C LYS A 198 12.52 0.16 9.77
N LEU A 199 12.53 0.66 11.00
CA LEU A 199 11.84 1.89 11.38
C LEU A 199 12.37 3.08 10.59
N HIS A 200 13.70 3.23 10.48
CA HIS A 200 14.33 4.26 9.66
C HIS A 200 13.85 4.20 8.20
N ASN A 201 13.84 3.01 7.60
CA ASN A 201 13.36 2.82 6.23
C ASN A 201 11.87 3.20 6.08
N ILE A 202 11.04 2.91 7.09
CA ILE A 202 9.62 3.35 7.12
C ILE A 202 9.53 4.87 7.14
N ILE A 203 10.30 5.55 8.01
CA ILE A 203 10.31 7.01 8.11
C ILE A 203 10.80 7.63 6.80
N GLU A 204 11.91 7.16 6.25
CA GLU A 204 12.45 7.65 4.97
C GLU A 204 11.44 7.48 3.85
N SER A 205 10.85 6.29 3.72
CA SER A 205 9.78 5.99 2.76
C SER A 205 8.63 7.00 2.89
N LEU A 206 8.15 7.24 4.10
CA LEU A 206 6.98 8.08 4.34
C LEU A 206 7.20 9.54 3.93
N PHE A 207 8.39 10.09 4.20
CA PHE A 207 8.73 11.50 3.93
C PHE A 207 9.53 11.71 2.64
N ILE A 208 9.70 10.68 1.80
CA ILE A 208 10.52 10.79 0.59
C ILE A 208 9.96 11.81 -0.41
N GLU A 209 8.64 12.02 -0.44
CA GLU A 209 7.96 13.02 -1.29
C GLU A 209 7.50 14.25 -0.52
N GLU A 210 7.24 14.12 0.77
CA GLU A 210 6.52 15.11 1.58
C GLU A 210 7.33 15.50 2.81
N TYR A 211 7.17 16.73 3.32
CA TYR A 211 7.80 17.19 4.57
C TYR A 211 6.96 16.86 5.81
N SER A 212 5.67 16.58 5.58
CA SER A 212 4.72 16.25 6.64
C SER A 212 3.61 15.38 6.08
N VAL A 213 3.04 14.51 6.90
CA VAL A 213 1.94 13.61 6.52
C VAL A 213 0.85 13.58 7.58
N LYS A 214 -0.36 13.15 7.20
CA LYS A 214 -1.43 12.92 8.17
C LYS A 214 -1.12 11.66 8.96
N LEU A 215 -1.62 11.59 10.20
CA LEU A 215 -1.44 10.41 11.03
C LEU A 215 -2.02 9.13 10.38
N ALA A 216 -3.12 9.27 9.62
CA ALA A 216 -3.71 8.17 8.86
C ALA A 216 -2.75 7.55 7.82
N ASN A 217 -1.91 8.36 7.17
CA ASN A 217 -0.93 7.83 6.20
C ASN A 217 0.15 6.99 6.89
N PHE A 218 0.54 7.36 8.12
CA PHE A 218 1.49 6.57 8.91
C PHE A 218 0.88 5.22 9.32
N TYR A 219 -0.38 5.24 9.76
CA TYR A 219 -1.13 4.04 10.15
C TYR A 219 -1.18 2.98 9.04
N GLU A 220 -1.45 3.39 7.80
CA GLU A 220 -1.51 2.48 6.64
C GLU A 220 -0.20 1.70 6.41
N ILE A 221 0.95 2.29 6.74
CA ILE A 221 2.25 1.64 6.58
C ILE A 221 2.52 0.62 7.69
N ILE A 222 2.14 0.95 8.93
CA ILE A 222 2.44 0.10 10.10
C ILE A 222 1.44 -1.03 10.29
N ALA A 223 0.28 -0.94 9.65
CA ALA A 223 -0.78 -1.95 9.68
C ALA A 223 -0.27 -3.38 9.40
N VAL A 224 0.75 -3.53 8.57
CA VAL A 224 1.27 -4.84 8.14
C VAL A 224 2.59 -5.24 8.81
N GLN A 225 3.00 -4.53 9.87
CA GLN A 225 4.29 -4.74 10.52
C GLN A 225 4.20 -5.67 11.73
N ASP A 226 5.36 -6.14 12.18
CA ASP A 226 5.46 -6.92 13.40
C ASP A 226 5.13 -6.09 14.66
N PRO A 227 4.61 -6.70 15.75
CA PRO A 227 4.08 -5.93 16.87
C PRO A 227 5.10 -5.08 17.63
N GLU A 228 6.35 -5.53 17.76
CA GLU A 228 7.44 -4.75 18.34
C GLU A 228 7.63 -3.43 17.57
N LEU A 229 7.62 -3.50 16.23
CA LEU A 229 7.71 -2.33 15.37
C LEU A 229 6.47 -1.44 15.46
N VAL A 230 5.26 -2.00 15.60
CA VAL A 230 4.03 -1.21 15.81
C VAL A 230 4.09 -0.46 17.13
N PHE A 231 4.54 -1.08 18.23
CA PHE A 231 4.72 -0.40 19.51
C PHE A 231 5.73 0.75 19.41
N ALA A 232 6.86 0.52 18.75
CA ALA A 232 7.86 1.54 18.47
C ALA A 232 7.28 2.71 17.67
N CYS A 233 6.47 2.40 16.65
CA CYS A 233 5.78 3.37 15.83
C CYS A 233 4.78 4.23 16.62
N ILE A 234 3.95 3.61 17.46
CA ILE A 234 2.99 4.35 18.30
C ILE A 234 3.73 5.25 19.29
N SER A 235 4.80 4.76 19.92
CA SER A 235 5.65 5.55 20.81
C SER A 235 6.32 6.72 20.08
N LEU A 236 6.77 6.51 18.85
CA LEU A 236 7.34 7.58 18.04
C LEU A 236 6.29 8.64 17.69
N ILE A 237 5.09 8.21 17.27
CA ILE A 237 3.96 9.09 16.97
C ILE A 237 3.62 9.96 18.18
N THR A 238 3.47 9.39 19.38
CA THR A 238 3.05 10.15 20.57
C THR A 238 4.04 11.24 20.95
N ASN A 239 5.33 11.04 20.69
CA ASN A 239 6.37 12.04 20.96
C ASN A 239 6.51 13.08 19.84
N ALA A 240 6.30 12.68 18.59
CA ALA A 240 6.59 13.51 17.42
C ALA A 240 5.40 14.30 16.87
N ILE A 241 4.17 13.89 17.17
CA ILE A 241 2.97 14.52 16.64
C ILE A 241 2.83 15.97 17.14
N THR A 242 2.57 16.88 16.21
CA THR A 242 2.50 18.33 16.47
C THR A 242 1.19 18.74 17.14
N LYS A 243 0.15 17.91 17.01
CA LYS A 243 -1.19 18.14 17.52
C LYS A 243 -1.31 17.56 18.92
N ALA A 244 -1.85 18.33 19.86
CA ALA A 244 -2.10 17.85 21.21
C ALA A 244 -3.12 16.68 21.23
N PRO A 245 -2.97 15.71 22.15
CA PRO A 245 -3.92 14.62 22.30
C PRO A 245 -5.28 15.15 22.75
N ALA A 246 -6.35 14.56 22.21
CA ALA A 246 -7.72 14.94 22.55
C ALA A 246 -8.47 13.77 23.20
N GLN A 247 -9.27 14.08 24.23
CA GLN A 247 -10.29 13.16 24.73
C GLN A 247 -11.50 13.22 23.80
N LYS A 248 -12.02 12.06 23.37
CA LYS A 248 -13.21 11.99 22.53
C LYS A 248 -14.14 10.87 22.97
N THR A 249 -15.44 11.16 23.04
CA THR A 249 -16.49 10.17 23.29
C THR A 249 -17.41 10.06 22.08
N VAL A 250 -17.68 8.85 21.61
CA VAL A 250 -18.54 8.57 20.45
C VAL A 250 -19.51 7.43 20.76
N LYS A 251 -20.66 7.40 20.07
CA LYS A 251 -21.61 6.28 20.20
C LYS A 251 -21.14 5.03 19.44
N SER A 252 -20.58 5.23 18.25
CA SER A 252 -20.08 4.19 17.37
C SER A 252 -19.04 4.76 16.40
N ILE A 253 -18.31 3.89 15.72
CA ILE A 253 -17.35 4.23 14.66
C ILE A 253 -17.81 3.52 13.39
N ALA A 254 -18.21 4.29 12.38
CA ALA A 254 -18.68 3.76 11.10
C ALA A 254 -17.60 3.72 10.01
N ALA A 255 -16.48 4.42 10.22
CA ALA A 255 -15.41 4.51 9.23
C ALA A 255 -14.67 3.17 9.10
N GLU A 256 -14.27 2.82 7.87
CA GLU A 256 -13.44 1.65 7.60
C GLU A 256 -12.05 1.78 8.23
N HIS A 257 -11.47 2.99 8.18
CA HIS A 257 -10.19 3.33 8.81
C HIS A 257 -10.40 4.51 9.74
N TYR A 258 -10.08 4.33 11.02
CA TYR A 258 -10.24 5.36 12.03
C TYR A 258 -8.99 5.46 12.90
N VAL A 259 -8.43 6.65 12.97
CA VAL A 259 -7.23 6.93 13.76
C VAL A 259 -7.50 8.11 14.67
N HIS A 260 -7.21 7.94 15.98
CA HIS A 260 -7.43 8.96 16.99
C HIS A 260 -6.17 9.21 17.82
N HIS A 261 -5.76 10.48 17.89
CA HIS A 261 -4.68 10.90 18.76
C HIS A 261 -5.23 11.39 20.10
N GLY A 262 -4.86 10.69 21.17
CA GLY A 262 -5.39 10.87 22.52
C GLY A 262 -6.30 9.72 22.95
N ASN A 263 -7.18 9.98 23.90
CA ASN A 263 -8.05 8.98 24.51
C ASN A 263 -9.41 8.91 23.80
N LEU A 264 -9.94 7.71 23.65
CA LEU A 264 -11.21 7.44 22.97
C LEU A 264 -12.15 6.62 23.85
N GLU A 265 -13.38 7.08 24.03
CA GLU A 265 -14.46 6.31 24.64
C GLU A 265 -15.56 6.03 23.61
N VAL A 266 -15.97 4.76 23.50
CA VAL A 266 -17.12 4.32 22.73
C VAL A 266 -18.20 3.85 23.70
N THR A 267 -19.34 4.54 23.71
CA THR A 267 -20.38 4.30 24.70
C THR A 267 -21.21 3.04 24.44
N GLY A 268 -21.08 2.43 23.26
CA GLY A 268 -21.77 1.19 22.87
C GLY A 268 -20.80 0.06 22.53
N SER A 269 -21.32 -1.00 21.92
CA SER A 269 -20.49 -2.04 21.30
C SER A 269 -19.78 -1.50 20.05
N LEU A 270 -18.58 -2.01 19.78
CA LEU A 270 -17.73 -1.56 18.70
C LEU A 270 -17.35 -2.74 17.80
N LYS A 271 -17.82 -2.71 16.55
CA LYS A 271 -17.26 -3.54 15.48
C LYS A 271 -16.04 -2.83 14.90
N ILE A 272 -14.86 -3.38 15.19
CA ILE A 272 -13.57 -2.83 14.77
C ILE A 272 -13.30 -3.25 13.33
N ARG A 273 -13.03 -2.24 12.49
CA ARG A 273 -12.52 -2.40 11.13
C ARG A 273 -11.02 -2.14 11.15
N SER A 274 -10.57 -0.91 10.97
CA SER A 274 -9.17 -0.53 11.17
C SER A 274 -9.12 0.60 12.19
N LEU A 275 -8.62 0.35 13.40
CA LEU A 275 -8.62 1.31 14.50
C LEU A 275 -7.23 1.46 15.13
N MET A 276 -6.72 2.69 15.16
CA MET A 276 -5.59 3.08 16.01
C MET A 276 -5.98 4.19 16.98
N VAL A 277 -5.65 4.01 18.26
CA VAL A 277 -5.79 5.02 19.32
C VAL A 277 -4.43 5.19 19.99
N THR A 278 -3.87 6.40 19.99
CA THR A 278 -2.52 6.60 20.56
C THR A 278 -2.51 6.63 22.09
N GLY A 279 -3.65 6.93 22.73
CA GLY A 279 -3.84 6.91 24.18
C GLY A 279 -4.66 5.70 24.63
N ASN A 280 -5.49 5.90 25.67
CA ASN A 280 -6.39 4.87 26.20
C ASN A 280 -7.65 4.76 25.34
N CYS A 281 -8.18 3.53 25.22
CA CYS A 281 -9.42 3.25 24.52
C CYS A 281 -10.38 2.48 25.43
N THR A 282 -11.61 2.98 25.59
CA THR A 282 -12.64 2.33 26.39
C THR A 282 -13.87 2.06 25.53
N VAL A 283 -14.33 0.81 25.47
CA VAL A 283 -15.56 0.41 24.78
C VAL A 283 -16.52 -0.11 25.83
N LYS A 284 -17.59 0.63 26.14
CA LYS A 284 -18.52 0.23 27.22
C LYS A 284 -19.29 -1.06 26.92
N GLY A 285 -19.35 -1.48 25.65
CA GLY A 285 -19.99 -2.72 25.21
C GLY A 285 -19.00 -3.80 24.75
N HIS A 286 -19.48 -4.66 23.86
CA HIS A 286 -18.68 -5.72 23.23
C HIS A 286 -17.79 -5.12 22.12
N ALA A 287 -16.52 -5.51 22.08
CA ALA A 287 -15.59 -5.17 21.01
C ALA A 287 -15.32 -6.40 20.13
N SER A 288 -15.52 -6.27 18.82
CA SER A 288 -15.24 -7.36 17.86
C SER A 288 -14.27 -6.94 16.78
N ASN A 289 -13.21 -7.72 16.59
CA ASN A 289 -12.18 -7.53 15.57
C ASN A 289 -12.11 -8.79 14.70
N VAL A 290 -12.66 -8.75 13.49
CA VAL A 290 -12.74 -9.91 12.59
C VAL A 290 -11.51 -10.02 11.68
N GLN A 291 -11.35 -11.13 10.98
CA GLN A 291 -10.22 -11.34 10.06
C GLN A 291 -10.03 -10.15 9.09
N GLY A 292 -8.78 -9.70 8.94
CA GLY A 292 -8.40 -8.56 8.09
C GLY A 292 -8.64 -7.18 8.72
N CYS A 293 -9.21 -7.11 9.92
CA CYS A 293 -9.39 -5.89 10.70
C CYS A 293 -8.30 -5.77 11.76
N GLN A 294 -7.89 -4.56 12.15
CA GLN A 294 -6.77 -4.35 13.08
C GLN A 294 -7.16 -3.42 14.24
N LEU A 295 -6.64 -3.71 15.44
CA LEU A 295 -6.81 -2.85 16.61
C LEU A 295 -5.46 -2.53 17.25
N PHE A 296 -5.06 -1.27 17.21
CA PHE A 296 -3.86 -0.78 17.89
C PHE A 296 -4.22 0.27 18.94
N VAL A 297 -3.83 0.04 20.19
CA VAL A 297 -4.06 0.97 21.31
C VAL A 297 -2.73 1.24 22.00
N GLY A 298 -2.32 2.50 22.08
CA GLY A 298 -1.05 2.89 22.68
C GLY A 298 -1.04 2.81 24.21
N GLY A 299 -2.19 3.04 24.85
CA GLY A 299 -2.39 2.92 26.29
C GLY A 299 -3.23 1.70 26.66
N ASP A 300 -4.07 1.86 27.68
CA ASP A 300 -4.96 0.81 28.17
C ASP A 300 -6.17 0.61 27.24
N PHE A 301 -6.61 -0.64 27.09
CA PHE A 301 -7.85 -1.00 26.40
C PHE A 301 -8.80 -1.69 27.39
N GLU A 302 -9.98 -1.09 27.60
CA GLU A 302 -11.02 -1.65 28.46
C GLU A 302 -12.31 -1.88 27.66
N CYS A 303 -12.87 -3.08 27.74
CA CYS A 303 -14.18 -3.38 27.17
C CYS A 303 -15.01 -4.35 28.01
N ALA A 304 -16.32 -4.47 27.75
CA ALA A 304 -17.14 -5.45 28.49
C ALA A 304 -16.74 -6.89 28.13
N SER A 305 -16.61 -7.17 26.83
CA SER A 305 -16.09 -8.44 26.30
C SER A 305 -15.44 -8.21 24.94
N MET A 306 -14.48 -9.07 24.59
CA MET A 306 -13.71 -8.96 23.37
C MET A 306 -13.78 -10.26 22.56
N TYR A 307 -13.94 -10.11 21.25
CA TYR A 307 -13.73 -11.14 20.26
C TYR A 307 -12.66 -10.68 19.27
N THR A 308 -11.68 -11.53 18.96
CA THR A 308 -10.69 -11.23 17.93
C THR A 308 -10.28 -12.43 17.07
N GLU A 309 -10.19 -12.18 15.76
CA GLU A 309 -9.54 -13.02 14.75
C GLU A 309 -8.37 -12.28 14.08
N GLY A 310 -8.30 -10.95 14.24
CA GLY A 310 -7.30 -10.10 13.62
C GLY A 310 -6.18 -9.70 14.59
N PRO A 311 -5.19 -8.94 14.11
CA PRO A 311 -4.11 -8.45 14.94
C PRO A 311 -4.60 -7.40 15.94
N VAL A 312 -4.29 -7.64 17.21
CA VAL A 312 -4.60 -6.73 18.32
C VAL A 312 -3.33 -6.42 19.09
N ILE A 313 -3.02 -5.13 19.24
CA ILE A 313 -1.79 -4.66 19.88
C ILE A 313 -2.16 -3.60 20.92
N ILE A 314 -1.94 -3.91 22.20
CA ILE A 314 -2.29 -3.05 23.34
C ILE A 314 -1.02 -2.68 24.10
N GLY A 315 -0.70 -1.38 24.17
CA GLY A 315 0.53 -0.86 24.79
C GLY A 315 0.48 -0.78 26.31
N GLY A 316 -0.72 -0.70 26.88
CA GLY A 316 -0.98 -0.79 28.31
C GLY A 316 -1.57 -2.14 28.71
N ASN A 317 -2.59 -2.09 29.55
CA ASN A 317 -3.34 -3.25 30.01
C ASN A 317 -4.56 -3.50 29.11
N LEU A 318 -4.92 -4.77 28.95
CA LEU A 318 -6.21 -5.16 28.37
C LEU A 318 -7.10 -5.68 29.49
N LYS A 319 -8.26 -5.05 29.68
CA LYS A 319 -9.25 -5.47 30.68
C LYS A 319 -10.61 -5.75 30.04
N ALA A 320 -11.12 -6.97 30.24
CA ALA A 320 -12.46 -7.36 29.84
C ALA A 320 -13.01 -8.47 30.75
N ALA A 321 -14.33 -8.67 30.80
CA ALA A 321 -14.87 -9.84 31.52
C ALA A 321 -14.58 -11.15 30.76
N LYS A 322 -14.59 -11.09 29.42
CA LYS A 322 -14.33 -12.23 28.55
C LYS A 322 -13.50 -11.81 27.35
N VAL A 323 -12.48 -12.59 27.01
CA VAL A 323 -11.69 -12.44 25.78
C VAL A 323 -11.69 -13.75 25.01
N GLU A 324 -12.12 -13.71 23.76
CA GLU A 324 -12.13 -14.84 22.84
C GLU A 324 -11.23 -14.55 21.64
N THR A 325 -10.32 -15.47 21.33
CA THR A 325 -9.35 -15.33 20.25
C THR A 325 -9.39 -16.55 19.33
N TYR A 326 -9.40 -16.34 18.01
CA TYR A 326 -9.59 -17.39 17.00
C TYR A 326 -8.58 -17.30 15.84
N TYR A 327 -8.14 -18.45 15.30
CA TYR A 327 -7.25 -18.61 14.13
C TYR A 327 -5.80 -18.13 14.29
N ASN A 328 -4.81 -18.82 13.72
CA ASN A 328 -3.39 -18.60 14.06
C ASN A 328 -2.66 -17.63 13.13
N ASP A 329 -3.38 -17.02 12.18
CA ASP A 329 -2.79 -16.07 11.23
C ASP A 329 -2.32 -14.78 11.90
N TYR A 330 -2.84 -14.48 13.10
CA TYR A 330 -2.58 -13.24 13.84
C TYR A 330 -2.40 -13.49 15.34
N ALA A 331 -2.01 -12.43 16.06
CA ALA A 331 -1.80 -12.46 17.50
C ALA A 331 -2.58 -11.35 18.23
N LEU A 332 -2.96 -11.65 19.46
CA LEU A 332 -3.32 -10.71 20.50
C LEU A 332 -2.10 -10.45 21.38
N GLU A 333 -1.57 -9.23 21.34
CA GLU A 333 -0.41 -8.81 22.12
C GLU A 333 -0.74 -7.69 23.09
N VAL A 334 -0.48 -7.92 24.38
CA VAL A 334 -0.69 -6.97 25.46
C VAL A 334 0.63 -6.71 26.16
N LYS A 335 1.17 -5.51 26.03
CA LYS A 335 2.50 -5.19 26.54
C LYS A 335 2.59 -5.28 28.07
N GLN A 336 1.52 -4.94 28.78
CA GLN A 336 1.45 -5.07 30.25
C GLN A 336 0.58 -6.27 30.64
N THR A 337 -0.54 -6.04 31.34
CA THR A 337 -1.36 -7.11 31.90
C THR A 337 -2.59 -7.39 31.06
N LEU A 338 -2.84 -8.65 30.72
CA LEU A 338 -4.13 -9.14 30.25
C LEU A 338 -4.99 -9.57 31.46
N GLN A 339 -6.01 -8.78 31.78
CA GLN A 339 -6.94 -8.98 32.88
C GLN A 339 -8.30 -9.47 32.34
N THR A 340 -8.68 -10.72 32.62
CA THR A 340 -9.99 -11.24 32.23
C THR A 340 -10.51 -12.37 33.12
N ASP A 341 -11.83 -12.45 33.30
CA ASP A 341 -12.42 -13.58 34.04
C ASP A 341 -12.29 -14.87 33.22
N THR A 342 -12.59 -14.80 31.92
CA THR A 342 -12.45 -15.95 31.00
C THR A 342 -11.62 -15.55 29.78
N LEU A 343 -10.59 -16.36 29.47
CA LEU A 343 -9.81 -16.29 28.24
C LEU A 343 -10.02 -17.58 27.44
N ILE A 344 -10.54 -17.45 26.22
CA ILE A 344 -10.72 -18.57 25.28
C ILE A 344 -9.76 -18.38 24.12
N ILE A 345 -8.89 -19.37 23.91
CA ILE A 345 -7.91 -19.39 22.82
C ILE A 345 -8.23 -20.58 21.93
N ASP A 346 -8.60 -20.32 20.68
CA ASP A 346 -8.88 -21.32 19.67
C ASP A 346 -7.91 -21.12 18.51
N HIS A 347 -6.84 -21.93 18.50
CA HIS A 347 -5.76 -21.82 17.51
C HIS A 347 -5.26 -20.38 17.30
N HIS A 348 -5.14 -19.51 18.32
CA HIS A 348 -4.68 -18.11 18.16
C HIS A 348 -3.48 -17.82 19.06
N GLN A 349 -2.59 -16.92 18.65
CA GLN A 349 -1.45 -16.55 19.50
C GLN A 349 -1.84 -15.44 20.48
N VAL A 350 -1.63 -15.67 21.77
CA VAL A 350 -1.84 -14.65 22.82
C VAL A 350 -0.57 -14.44 23.61
N ILE A 351 -0.06 -13.20 23.60
CA ILE A 351 1.14 -12.79 24.32
C ILE A 351 0.76 -11.65 25.26
N ALA A 352 1.11 -11.78 26.54
CA ALA A 352 0.98 -10.70 27.50
C ALA A 352 2.22 -10.60 28.37
N GLY A 353 2.59 -9.39 28.78
CA GLY A 353 3.65 -9.18 29.77
C GLY A 353 3.32 -9.86 31.10
N GLN A 354 2.05 -9.84 31.49
CA GLN A 354 1.50 -10.59 32.60
C GLN A 354 0.08 -11.08 32.28
N PHE A 355 -0.28 -12.27 32.75
CA PHE A 355 -1.64 -12.79 32.69
C PHE A 355 -2.27 -12.72 34.08
N ASP A 356 -3.41 -12.04 34.19
CA ASP A 356 -4.31 -12.05 35.34
C ASP A 356 -5.66 -12.60 34.86
N VAL A 357 -5.71 -13.93 34.73
CA VAL A 357 -6.80 -14.66 34.08
C VAL A 357 -7.36 -15.68 35.07
N LYS A 358 -8.67 -15.61 35.37
CA LYS A 358 -9.29 -16.56 36.31
C LYS A 358 -9.51 -17.94 35.69
N GLU A 359 -10.00 -17.97 34.45
CA GLU A 359 -10.23 -19.20 33.69
C GLU A 359 -9.60 -19.07 32.29
N ARG A 360 -8.71 -20.01 31.94
CA ARG A 360 -8.06 -20.08 30.62
C ARG A 360 -8.42 -21.39 29.94
N ILE A 361 -9.01 -21.29 28.75
CA ILE A 361 -9.48 -22.40 27.93
C ILE A 361 -8.71 -22.40 26.62
N GLU A 362 -7.97 -23.47 26.36
CA GLU A 362 -7.27 -23.72 25.09
C GLU A 362 -8.10 -24.73 24.28
N LYS A 363 -8.40 -24.43 23.01
CA LYS A 363 -9.21 -25.24 22.10
C LYS A 363 -8.45 -25.66 20.85
#